data_AF-A0A2A4B6K4-F1
#
_entry.id   AF-A0A2A4B6K4-F1
#
_cell.length_a   1.000
_cell.length_b   1.000
_cell.length_c   1.000
_cell.angle_alpha   90.00
_cell.angle_beta   90.00
_cell.angle_gamma   90.00
#
_symmetry.space_group_name_H-M   'P 1'
#
loop_
_entity.id
_entity.type
_entity.pdbx_description
1 polymer ?
#
loop_
_entity_poly.entity_id
_entity_poly.type
_entity_poly.pdbx_seq_one_letter_code
_entity_poly.pdbx_strand_id
1 'polypeptide(L)'
;MIVGLGFLLIAGVFAGAVVMALRGGARLELARVIGDAGGAIAKAPLLFAGFALVGAGLPNAALFVSLAATPGLLTTGAVLSTGLIGSLLAFAWYQFFLLAMIAATLEGLGGRPHFRGVIAAALPLVPQAMLTSVLYWVAVGIGFAFFVVPGIILACVWMLVLPVLVEERPSLFAAFARAAKLSRGVRWQLFLLAVLGFVFALVVQSMLGAMAALLGGQIAAQVGFALVSSLLAVLPPALVASAYRQIVILREGARTRELEEIFA
;
A
#
# COMPACT_ATOMS: atom_id res chain seq x y z
N MET A 1 -13.45 28.11 9.68
CA MET A 1 -14.72 27.71 9.01
C MET A 1 -14.50 26.74 7.84
N ILE A 2 -13.47 26.91 7.01
CA ILE A 2 -13.14 26.03 5.85
C ILE A 2 -12.75 24.59 6.25
N VAL A 3 -12.08 24.41 7.40
CA VAL A 3 -11.66 23.08 7.90
C VAL A 3 -12.85 22.22 8.34
N GLY A 4 -13.91 22.82 8.88
CA GLY A 4 -15.11 22.09 9.34
C GLY A 4 -15.97 21.56 8.19
N LEU A 5 -16.04 22.29 7.07
CA LEU A 5 -16.79 21.87 5.88
C LEU A 5 -16.11 20.70 5.15
N GLY A 6 -14.77 20.71 5.10
CA GLY A 6 -13.99 19.60 4.55
C GLY A 6 -14.14 18.31 5.37
N PHE A 7 -14.17 18.43 6.70
CA PHE A 7 -14.38 17.29 7.59
C PHE A 7 -15.78 16.68 7.44
N LEU A 8 -16.83 17.50 7.31
CA LEU A 8 -18.20 17.03 7.09
C LEU A 8 -18.38 16.34 5.73
N LEU A 9 -17.71 16.83 4.68
CA LEU A 9 -17.72 16.17 3.37
C LEU A 9 -17.00 14.82 3.40
N ILE A 10 -15.84 14.72 4.08
CA ILE A 10 -15.11 13.47 4.25
C ILE A 10 -15.94 12.47 5.08
N ALA A 11 -16.58 12.93 6.16
CA ALA A 11 -17.45 12.10 6.99
C ALA A 11 -18.70 11.63 6.24
N GLY A 12 -19.31 12.49 5.41
CA GLY A 12 -20.44 12.13 4.56
C GLY A 12 -20.09 11.12 3.46
N VAL A 13 -18.93 11.29 2.82
CA VAL A 13 -18.39 10.31 1.85
C VAL A 13 -18.07 8.98 2.54
N PHE A 14 -17.52 9.03 3.74
CA PHE A 14 -17.21 7.84 4.54
C PHE A 14 -18.48 7.09 4.93
N ALA A 15 -19.49 7.77 5.48
CA ALA A 15 -20.77 7.18 5.83
C ALA A 15 -21.48 6.61 4.61
N GLY A 16 -21.51 7.36 3.50
CA GLY A 16 -22.10 6.91 2.23
C GLY A 16 -21.40 5.68 1.66
N ALA A 17 -20.06 5.63 1.74
CA ALA A 17 -19.29 4.48 1.28
C ALA A 17 -19.48 3.25 2.18
N VAL A 18 -19.55 3.43 3.50
CA VAL A 18 -19.87 2.34 4.46
C VAL A 18 -21.26 1.78 4.17
N VAL A 19 -22.26 2.65 3.98
CA VAL A 19 -23.61 2.22 3.63
C VAL A 19 -23.66 1.53 2.27
N MET A 20 -22.94 2.02 1.26
CA MET A 20 -22.88 1.36 -0.06
C MET A 20 -22.10 0.05 -0.04
N ALA A 21 -21.04 -0.06 0.76
CA ALA A 21 -20.27 -1.29 0.92
C ALA A 21 -21.07 -2.37 1.67
N LEU A 22 -21.94 -1.97 2.60
CA LEU A 22 -22.86 -2.86 3.31
C LEU A 22 -24.11 -3.22 2.47
N ARG A 23 -24.56 -2.33 1.58
CA ARG A 23 -25.73 -2.56 0.69
C ARG A 23 -25.38 -3.26 -0.62
N GLY A 24 -24.17 -3.10 -1.14
CA GLY A 24 -23.71 -3.75 -2.36
C GLY A 24 -23.43 -5.22 -2.08
N GLY A 25 -24.23 -6.13 -2.65
CA GLY A 25 -24.10 -7.59 -2.49
C GLY A 25 -22.64 -8.03 -2.45
N ALA A 26 -22.20 -8.41 -1.24
CA ALA A 26 -20.80 -8.49 -0.88
C ALA A 26 -20.07 -9.52 -1.75
N ARG A 27 -19.20 -9.04 -2.65
CA ARG A 27 -18.25 -9.93 -3.34
C ARG A 27 -16.93 -9.98 -2.58
N LEU A 28 -16.40 -8.84 -2.12
CA LEU A 28 -15.21 -8.80 -1.27
C LEU A 28 -15.58 -9.02 0.20
N GLU A 29 -15.08 -10.08 0.83
CA GLU A 29 -15.25 -10.34 2.26
C GLU A 29 -14.06 -9.73 3.03
N LEU A 30 -14.24 -8.51 3.56
CA LEU A 30 -13.15 -7.78 4.23
C LEU A 30 -12.54 -8.54 5.41
N ALA A 31 -13.36 -9.27 6.17
CA ALA A 31 -12.88 -10.12 7.26
C ALA A 31 -11.91 -11.20 6.76
N ARG A 32 -12.21 -11.79 5.59
CA ARG A 32 -11.34 -12.76 4.94
C ARG A 32 -10.08 -12.11 4.39
N VAL A 33 -10.16 -10.92 3.78
CA VAL A 33 -8.98 -10.14 3.35
C VAL A 33 -8.02 -9.91 4.52
N ILE A 34 -8.55 -9.46 5.66
CA ILE A 34 -7.75 -9.21 6.87
C ILE A 34 -7.17 -10.52 7.43
N GLY A 35 -7.98 -11.59 7.47
CA GLY A 35 -7.54 -12.91 7.93
C GLY A 35 -6.46 -13.53 7.02
N ASP A 36 -6.61 -13.38 5.71
CA ASP A 36 -5.67 -13.85 4.69
C ASP A 36 -4.35 -13.07 4.77
N ALA A 37 -4.41 -11.74 4.93
CA ALA A 37 -3.24 -10.89 5.14
C ALA A 37 -2.51 -11.26 6.44
N GLY A 38 -3.24 -11.40 7.54
CA GLY A 38 -2.68 -11.80 8.84
C GLY A 38 -2.09 -13.21 8.80
N GLY A 39 -2.76 -14.15 8.13
CA GLY A 39 -2.30 -15.52 7.93
C GLY A 39 -1.03 -15.58 7.09
N ALA A 40 -0.93 -14.80 6.01
CA ALA A 40 0.30 -14.70 5.22
C ALA A 40 1.47 -14.16 6.04
N ILE A 41 1.25 -13.11 6.85
CA ILE A 41 2.27 -12.56 7.76
C ILE A 41 2.67 -13.59 8.82
N ALA A 42 1.70 -14.29 9.42
CA ALA A 42 1.94 -15.31 10.45
C ALA A 42 2.70 -16.54 9.94
N LYS A 43 2.62 -16.86 8.64
CA LYS A 43 3.39 -17.95 8.02
C LYS A 43 4.89 -17.64 7.94
N ALA A 44 5.29 -16.38 7.89
CA ALA A 44 6.70 -15.98 7.77
C ALA A 44 7.01 -14.62 8.47
N PRO A 45 6.77 -14.51 9.79
CA PRO A 45 6.84 -13.23 10.49
C PRO A 45 8.24 -12.62 10.46
N LEU A 46 9.31 -13.45 10.49
CA LEU A 46 10.69 -12.97 10.39
C LEU A 46 11.02 -12.39 9.01
N LEU A 47 10.46 -12.96 7.93
CA LEU A 47 10.69 -12.46 6.58
C LEU A 47 10.02 -11.09 6.42
N PHE A 48 8.77 -10.98 6.87
CA PHE A 48 8.03 -9.71 6.87
C PHE A 48 8.70 -8.66 7.75
N ALA A 49 9.07 -9.00 8.98
CA ALA A 49 9.79 -8.09 9.88
C ALA A 49 11.14 -7.67 9.29
N GLY A 50 11.90 -8.59 8.69
CA GLY A 50 13.18 -8.28 8.06
C GLY A 50 13.03 -7.29 6.90
N PHE A 51 12.06 -7.51 6.01
CA PHE A 51 11.78 -6.58 4.93
C PHE A 51 11.25 -5.23 5.44
N ALA A 52 10.42 -5.20 6.48
CA ALA A 52 9.94 -3.94 7.07
C ALA A 52 11.07 -3.14 7.71
N LEU A 53 11.90 -3.80 8.53
CA LEU A 53 13.00 -3.17 9.24
C LEU A 53 14.07 -2.69 8.26
N VAL A 54 14.46 -3.50 7.29
CA VAL A 54 15.49 -3.10 6.30
C VAL A 54 14.92 -2.10 5.30
N GLY A 55 13.66 -2.27 4.89
CA GLY A 55 13.02 -1.43 3.89
C GLY A 55 12.66 -0.04 4.37
N ALA A 56 12.12 0.07 5.59
CA ALA A 56 11.63 1.34 6.13
C ALA A 56 12.23 1.68 7.50
N GLY A 57 12.46 0.70 8.37
CA GLY A 57 12.93 0.93 9.74
C GLY A 57 14.32 1.56 9.83
N LEU A 58 15.32 0.92 9.21
CA LEU A 58 16.71 1.37 9.21
C LEU A 58 16.90 2.70 8.48
N PRO A 59 16.36 2.91 7.25
CA PRO A 59 16.49 4.21 6.58
C PRO A 59 15.87 5.35 7.39
N ASN A 60 14.69 5.15 7.99
CA ASN A 60 14.06 6.19 8.80
C ASN A 60 14.83 6.44 10.10
N ALA A 61 15.29 5.39 10.78
CA ALA A 61 16.11 5.53 11.98
C ALA A 61 17.42 6.28 11.69
N ALA A 62 18.10 5.93 10.59
CA ALA A 62 19.31 6.60 10.14
C ALA A 62 19.04 8.08 9.88
N LEU A 63 17.94 8.40 9.19
CA LEU A 63 17.54 9.78 8.91
C LEU A 63 17.30 10.58 10.21
N PHE A 64 16.62 10.00 11.20
CA PHE A 64 16.43 10.67 12.50
C PHE A 64 17.75 10.93 13.23
N VAL A 65 18.67 9.97 13.22
CA VAL A 65 20.00 10.14 13.82
C VAL A 65 20.80 11.22 13.08
N SER A 66 20.78 11.22 11.75
CA SER A 66 21.48 12.21 10.93
C SER A 66 20.96 13.64 11.17
N LEU A 67 19.63 13.81 11.23
CA LEU A 67 19.02 15.11 11.50
C LEU A 67 19.35 15.62 12.92
N ALA A 68 19.41 14.73 13.90
CA ALA A 68 19.78 15.10 15.27
C ALA A 68 21.26 15.45 15.41
N ALA A 69 22.14 14.75 14.68
CA ALA A 69 23.59 14.99 14.72
C ALA A 69 24.03 16.25 13.94
N THR A 70 23.23 16.69 12.95
CA THR A 70 23.54 17.84 12.10
C THR A 70 22.37 18.82 12.02
N PRO A 71 22.11 19.59 13.10
CA PRO A 71 21.08 20.64 13.09
C PRO A 71 21.48 21.73 12.07
N GLY A 72 20.90 21.67 10.88
CA GLY A 72 21.29 22.51 9.73
C GLY A 72 21.34 21.77 8.38
N LEU A 73 21.20 20.44 8.37
CA LEU A 73 21.09 19.64 7.14
C LEU A 73 19.95 20.09 6.21
N LEU A 74 18.94 20.77 6.78
CA LEU A 74 17.81 21.37 6.06
C LEU A 74 18.12 22.72 5.41
N THR A 75 19.36 23.23 5.48
CA THR A 75 19.75 24.43 4.73
C THR A 75 19.91 24.09 3.25
N THR A 76 19.17 24.83 2.43
CA THR A 76 18.72 24.54 1.07
C THR A 76 19.82 24.24 0.03
N GLY A 77 21.11 24.40 0.34
CA GLY A 77 22.23 24.23 -0.60
C GLY A 77 22.83 22.83 -0.68
N ALA A 78 22.92 22.10 0.44
CA ALA A 78 23.53 20.75 0.47
C ALA A 78 22.56 19.65 0.02
N VAL A 79 21.26 19.85 0.24
CA VAL A 79 20.17 18.95 -0.19
C VAL A 79 20.09 18.88 -1.73
N LEU A 80 20.47 19.94 -2.43
CA LEU A 80 20.42 20.02 -3.89
C LEU A 80 21.61 19.34 -4.59
N SER A 81 22.76 19.20 -3.92
CA SER A 81 23.97 18.57 -4.49
C SER A 81 24.16 17.10 -4.06
N THR A 82 23.56 16.67 -2.95
CA THR A 82 23.55 15.27 -2.45
C THR A 82 22.14 14.65 -2.46
N GLY A 83 21.26 14.89 -3.44
CA GLY A 83 21.50 14.78 -4.87
C GLY A 83 20.37 13.93 -5.46
N LEU A 84 19.89 14.29 -6.65
CA LEU A 84 18.78 13.63 -7.36
C LEU A 84 18.95 12.09 -7.41
N ILE A 85 20.19 11.62 -7.51
CA ILE A 85 20.58 10.21 -7.46
C ILE A 85 20.23 9.55 -6.12
N GLY A 86 20.51 10.21 -4.98
CA GLY A 86 20.17 9.70 -3.65
C GLY A 86 18.66 9.56 -3.45
N SER A 87 17.87 10.54 -3.91
CA SER A 87 16.41 10.44 -3.90
C SER A 87 15.86 9.33 -4.80
N LEU A 88 16.48 9.13 -5.98
CA LEU A 88 16.08 8.06 -6.89
C LEU A 88 16.42 6.68 -6.32
N LEU A 89 17.57 6.53 -5.66
CA LEU A 89 17.95 5.29 -4.97
C LEU A 89 17.04 4.99 -3.79
N ALA A 90 16.71 5.99 -2.96
CA ALA A 90 15.76 5.84 -1.86
C ALA A 90 14.35 5.48 -2.36
N PHE A 91 13.93 6.08 -3.48
CA PHE A 91 12.66 5.75 -4.11
C PHE A 91 12.63 4.33 -4.68
N ALA A 92 13.69 3.91 -5.39
CA ALA A 92 13.85 2.56 -5.89
C ALA A 92 13.88 1.53 -4.74
N TRP A 93 14.56 1.86 -3.65
CA TRP A 93 14.62 1.06 -2.42
C TRP A 93 13.20 0.84 -1.87
N TYR A 94 12.47 1.93 -1.61
CA TYR A 94 11.10 1.83 -1.10
C TYR A 94 10.21 0.98 -2.01
N GLN A 95 10.31 1.18 -3.34
CA GLN A 95 9.52 0.44 -4.31
C GLN A 95 9.85 -1.05 -4.32
N PHE A 96 11.13 -1.42 -4.19
CA PHE A 96 11.57 -2.81 -4.09
C PHE A 96 10.95 -3.51 -2.87
N PHE A 97 11.04 -2.91 -1.68
CA PHE A 97 10.48 -3.51 -0.47
C PHE A 97 8.95 -3.58 -0.53
N LEU A 98 8.29 -2.59 -1.11
CA LEU A 98 6.84 -2.63 -1.32
C LEU A 98 6.43 -3.82 -2.21
N LEU A 99 7.13 -4.03 -3.34
CA LEU A 99 6.90 -5.18 -4.22
C LEU A 99 7.22 -6.50 -3.53
N ALA A 100 8.31 -6.57 -2.76
CA ALA A 100 8.69 -7.75 -2.00
C ALA A 100 7.60 -8.14 -0.98
N MET A 101 6.99 -7.17 -0.29
CA MET A 101 5.89 -7.43 0.64
C MET A 101 4.63 -7.94 -0.05
N ILE A 102 4.31 -7.40 -1.21
CA ILE A 102 3.20 -7.89 -2.02
C ILE A 102 3.47 -9.31 -2.51
N ALA A 103 4.66 -9.58 -3.06
CA ALA A 103 5.06 -10.91 -3.53
C ALA A 103 5.08 -11.94 -2.38
N ALA A 104 5.65 -11.58 -1.22
CA ALA A 104 5.64 -12.43 -0.04
C ALA A 104 4.23 -12.76 0.44
N THR A 105 3.30 -11.80 0.33
CA THR A 105 1.90 -12.05 0.68
C THR A 105 1.26 -13.00 -0.32
N LEU A 106 1.41 -12.77 -1.63
CA LEU A 106 0.85 -13.63 -2.67
C LEU A 106 1.39 -15.07 -2.58
N GLU A 107 2.70 -15.25 -2.40
CA GLU A 107 3.32 -16.55 -2.12
C GLU A 107 2.79 -17.15 -0.81
N GLY A 108 2.59 -16.34 0.23
CA GLY A 108 2.02 -16.76 1.51
C GLY A 108 0.56 -17.21 1.44
N LEU A 109 -0.20 -16.72 0.47
CA LEU A 109 -1.57 -17.19 0.21
C LEU A 109 -1.56 -18.54 -0.54
N GLY A 110 -0.60 -18.76 -1.44
CA GLY A 110 -0.44 -20.03 -2.17
C GLY A 110 0.36 -21.10 -1.42
N GLY A 111 1.15 -20.73 -0.41
CA GLY A 111 2.09 -21.63 0.26
C GLY A 111 2.90 -20.92 1.35
N ARG A 112 4.17 -21.33 1.52
CA ARG A 112 5.12 -20.64 2.40
C ARG A 112 6.00 -19.72 1.56
N PRO A 113 6.14 -18.43 1.92
CA PRO A 113 6.94 -17.50 1.13
C PRO A 113 8.43 -17.80 1.33
N HIS A 114 9.19 -17.82 0.22
CA HIS A 114 10.62 -18.06 0.25
C HIS A 114 11.37 -16.77 -0.08
N PHE A 115 12.37 -16.43 0.73
CA PHE A 115 13.16 -15.19 0.54
C PHE A 115 13.69 -15.02 -0.88
N ARG A 116 14.23 -16.09 -1.48
CA ARG A 116 14.76 -16.08 -2.85
C ARG A 116 13.67 -15.87 -3.90
N GLY A 117 12.48 -16.45 -3.71
CA GLY A 117 11.33 -16.31 -4.61
C GLY A 117 10.82 -14.87 -4.63
N VAL A 118 10.64 -14.31 -3.43
CA VAL A 118 10.19 -12.93 -3.24
C VAL A 118 11.14 -11.92 -3.89
N ILE A 119 12.45 -12.07 -3.69
CA ILE A 119 13.44 -11.16 -4.30
C ILE A 119 13.46 -11.33 -5.82
N ALA A 120 13.46 -12.57 -6.33
CA ALA A 120 13.45 -12.84 -7.76
C ALA A 120 12.16 -12.33 -8.45
N ALA A 121 11.05 -12.27 -7.71
CA ALA A 121 9.80 -11.68 -8.19
C ALA A 121 9.85 -10.14 -8.17
N ALA A 122 10.35 -9.53 -7.10
CA ALA A 122 10.31 -8.08 -6.91
C ALA A 122 11.40 -7.32 -7.69
N LEU A 123 12.63 -7.82 -7.72
CA LEU A 123 13.80 -7.13 -8.27
C LEU A 123 13.66 -6.69 -9.75
N PRO A 124 13.22 -7.55 -10.70
CA PRO A 124 13.09 -7.15 -12.09
C PRO A 124 11.96 -6.14 -12.33
N LEU A 125 11.00 -6.05 -11.39
CA LEU A 125 9.83 -5.18 -11.51
C LEU A 125 10.06 -3.78 -10.95
N VAL A 126 11.17 -3.53 -10.24
CA VAL A 126 11.45 -2.22 -9.62
C VAL A 126 11.37 -1.05 -10.63
N PRO A 127 12.01 -1.11 -11.82
CA PRO A 127 11.95 0.01 -12.76
C PRO A 127 10.52 0.28 -13.24
N GLN A 128 9.78 -0.79 -13.59
CA GLN A 128 8.41 -0.66 -14.05
C GLN A 128 7.49 -0.16 -12.93
N ALA A 129 7.71 -0.57 -11.69
CA ALA A 129 6.96 -0.10 -10.55
C ALA A 129 7.26 1.37 -10.23
N MET A 130 8.50 1.85 -10.39
CA MET A 130 8.81 3.27 -10.27
C MET A 130 8.03 4.10 -11.31
N LEU A 131 8.02 3.68 -12.57
CA LEU A 131 7.24 4.35 -13.63
C LEU A 131 5.73 4.32 -13.31
N THR A 132 5.23 3.18 -12.83
CA THR A 132 3.83 3.01 -12.42
C THR A 132 3.48 3.97 -11.28
N SER A 133 4.33 4.10 -10.28
CA SER A 133 4.14 4.98 -9.13
C SER A 133 4.09 6.45 -9.56
N VAL A 134 4.99 6.88 -10.46
CA VAL A 134 4.96 8.24 -11.00
C VAL A 134 3.67 8.50 -11.76
N LEU A 135 3.27 7.58 -12.65
CA LEU A 135 2.03 7.72 -13.41
C LEU A 135 0.79 7.72 -12.52
N TYR A 136 0.78 6.90 -11.47
CA TYR A 136 -0.25 6.88 -10.44
C TYR A 136 -0.40 8.24 -9.78
N TRP A 137 0.70 8.82 -9.27
CA TRP A 137 0.65 10.11 -8.58
C TRP A 137 0.24 11.26 -9.51
N VAL A 138 0.74 11.29 -10.74
CA VAL A 138 0.35 12.29 -11.74
C VAL A 138 -1.13 12.22 -12.01
N ALA A 139 -1.67 11.04 -12.30
CA ALA A 139 -3.06 10.94 -12.70
C ALA A 139 -4.05 11.01 -11.51
N VAL A 140 -3.65 10.60 -10.31
CA VAL A 140 -4.40 10.90 -9.08
C VAL A 140 -4.41 12.41 -8.81
N GLY A 141 -3.27 13.09 -8.96
CA GLY A 141 -3.16 14.55 -8.82
C GLY A 141 -4.06 15.31 -9.80
N ILE A 142 -4.05 14.93 -11.07
CA ILE A 142 -4.96 15.47 -12.09
C ILE A 142 -6.43 15.17 -11.73
N GLY A 143 -6.71 13.94 -11.28
CA GLY A 143 -8.05 13.54 -10.84
C GLY A 143 -8.58 14.44 -9.74
N PHE A 144 -7.79 14.67 -8.69
CA PHE A 144 -8.16 15.57 -7.59
C PHE A 144 -8.28 17.04 -8.03
N ALA A 145 -7.47 17.49 -8.99
CA ALA A 145 -7.55 18.84 -9.53
C ALA A 145 -8.86 19.11 -10.28
N PHE A 146 -9.39 18.12 -11.01
CA PHE A 146 -10.67 18.26 -11.71
C PHE A 146 -11.86 18.02 -10.76
N PHE A 147 -11.87 16.93 -10.00
CA PHE A 147 -12.93 16.62 -9.04
C PHE A 147 -12.44 15.62 -7.97
N VAL A 148 -12.75 15.86 -6.70
CA VAL A 148 -12.36 15.00 -5.56
C VAL A 148 -12.84 13.54 -5.74
N VAL A 149 -14.08 13.35 -6.21
CA VAL A 149 -14.70 12.01 -6.36
C VAL A 149 -13.97 11.12 -7.39
N PRO A 150 -13.74 11.52 -8.65
CA PRO A 150 -12.99 10.71 -9.60
C PRO A 150 -11.53 10.52 -9.18
N GLY A 151 -10.88 11.49 -8.51
CA GLY A 151 -9.53 11.30 -7.95
C GLY A 151 -9.47 10.14 -6.95
N ILE A 152 -10.44 10.08 -6.03
CA ILE A 152 -10.59 8.98 -5.07
C ILE A 152 -10.82 7.64 -5.78
N ILE A 153 -11.75 7.58 -6.73
CA ILE A 153 -12.06 6.34 -7.45
C ILE A 153 -10.82 5.81 -8.17
N LEU A 154 -10.04 6.70 -8.79
CA LEU A 154 -8.81 6.35 -9.51
C LEU A 154 -7.76 5.75 -8.56
N ALA A 155 -7.56 6.37 -7.40
CA ALA A 155 -6.66 5.87 -6.36
C ALA A 155 -7.05 4.45 -5.90
N CYS A 156 -8.34 4.21 -5.65
CA CYS A 156 -8.83 2.90 -5.21
C CYS A 156 -8.69 1.82 -6.29
N VAL A 157 -8.94 2.17 -7.55
CA VAL A 157 -8.80 1.24 -8.67
C VAL A 157 -7.34 0.86 -8.86
N TRP A 158 -6.41 1.81 -8.70
CA TRP A 158 -5.00 1.59 -8.99
C TRP A 158 -4.17 1.03 -7.84
N MET A 159 -4.75 0.92 -6.65
CA MET A 159 -4.17 0.16 -5.55
C MET A 159 -3.84 -1.31 -5.94
N LEU A 160 -4.60 -1.89 -6.88
CA LEU A 160 -4.39 -3.25 -7.39
C LEU A 160 -3.32 -3.36 -8.49
N VAL A 161 -2.71 -2.26 -8.93
CA VAL A 161 -1.73 -2.31 -10.04
C VAL A 161 -0.45 -3.03 -9.61
N LEU A 162 0.04 -2.80 -8.40
CA LEU A 162 1.23 -3.46 -7.89
C LEU A 162 1.10 -4.99 -7.78
N PRO A 163 0.02 -5.57 -7.19
CA PRO A 163 -0.13 -7.03 -7.20
C PRO A 163 -0.34 -7.59 -8.61
N VAL A 164 -1.00 -6.86 -9.52
CA VAL A 164 -1.09 -7.25 -10.94
C VAL A 164 0.31 -7.29 -11.59
N LEU A 165 1.20 -6.34 -11.29
CA LEU A 165 2.57 -6.35 -11.79
C LEU A 165 3.36 -7.56 -11.29
N VAL A 166 3.19 -7.91 -10.02
CA VAL A 166 3.90 -9.04 -9.40
C VAL A 166 3.43 -10.38 -9.96
N GLU A 167 2.12 -10.61 -10.02
CA GLU A 167 1.54 -11.90 -10.40
C GLU A 167 1.47 -12.09 -11.92
N GLU A 168 0.99 -11.09 -12.66
CA GLU A 168 0.67 -11.23 -14.09
C GLU A 168 1.78 -10.68 -15.01
N ARG A 169 2.74 -9.91 -14.47
CA ARG A 169 3.84 -9.25 -15.20
C ARG A 169 3.44 -8.60 -16.55
N PRO A 170 2.32 -7.85 -16.64
CA PRO A 170 1.91 -7.20 -17.87
C PRO A 170 2.79 -5.98 -18.16
N SER A 171 2.67 -5.40 -19.35
CA SER A 171 3.27 -4.10 -19.66
C SER A 171 2.64 -2.98 -18.83
N LEU A 172 3.32 -1.82 -18.74
CA LEU A 172 2.93 -0.68 -17.89
C LEU A 172 1.44 -0.33 -18.01
N PHE A 173 0.96 0.01 -19.20
CA PHE A 173 -0.44 0.41 -19.42
C PHE A 173 -1.42 -0.77 -19.29
N ALA A 174 -0.99 -1.98 -19.64
CA ALA A 174 -1.81 -3.18 -19.48
C ALA A 174 -2.08 -3.48 -18.00
N ALA A 175 -1.14 -3.17 -17.10
CA ALA A 175 -1.31 -3.30 -15.66
C ALA A 175 -2.47 -2.42 -15.13
N PHE A 176 -2.51 -1.15 -15.55
CA PHE A 176 -3.59 -0.22 -15.20
C PHE A 176 -4.94 -0.65 -15.76
N ALA A 177 -4.97 -1.08 -17.04
CA ALA A 177 -6.19 -1.55 -17.67
C ALA A 177 -6.74 -2.82 -16.99
N ARG A 178 -5.85 -3.74 -16.58
CA ARG A 178 -6.21 -4.96 -15.85
C ARG A 178 -6.76 -4.62 -14.46
N ALA A 179 -6.08 -3.77 -13.68
CA ALA A 179 -6.58 -3.30 -12.38
C ALA A 179 -7.97 -2.62 -12.49
N ALA A 180 -8.18 -1.81 -13.54
CA ALA A 180 -9.47 -1.19 -13.83
C ALA A 180 -10.57 -2.20 -14.19
N LYS A 181 -10.24 -3.32 -14.83
CA LYS A 181 -11.18 -4.41 -15.10
C LYS A 181 -11.50 -5.20 -13.82
N LEU A 182 -10.50 -5.52 -12.99
CA LEU A 182 -10.70 -6.25 -11.73
C LEU A 182 -11.56 -5.47 -10.73
N SER A 183 -11.44 -4.16 -10.67
CA SER A 183 -12.18 -3.33 -9.71
C SER A 183 -13.67 -3.12 -10.07
N ARG A 184 -14.15 -3.49 -11.27
CA ARG A 184 -15.53 -3.20 -11.73
C ARG A 184 -16.61 -3.87 -10.87
N GLY A 185 -17.34 -3.11 -10.06
CA GLY A 185 -18.40 -3.66 -9.20
C GLY A 185 -17.97 -3.97 -7.77
N VAL A 186 -16.69 -3.75 -7.42
CA VAL A 186 -16.18 -3.79 -6.03
C VAL A 186 -15.48 -2.47 -5.62
N ARG A 187 -15.69 -1.39 -6.39
CA ARG A 187 -15.00 -0.09 -6.21
C ARG A 187 -15.22 0.51 -4.82
N TRP A 188 -16.45 0.43 -4.30
CA TRP A 188 -16.79 0.94 -2.97
C TRP A 188 -16.18 0.10 -1.84
N GLN A 189 -16.06 -1.22 -2.04
CA GLN A 189 -15.39 -2.09 -1.06
C GLN A 189 -13.88 -1.85 -1.05
N LEU A 190 -13.25 -1.62 -2.22
CA LEU A 190 -11.86 -1.19 -2.33
C LEU A 190 -11.65 0.19 -1.70
N PHE A 191 -12.59 1.12 -1.88
CA PHE A 191 -12.55 2.41 -1.21
C PHE A 191 -12.61 2.25 0.31
N LEU A 192 -13.53 1.44 0.83
CA LEU A 192 -13.63 1.19 2.27
C LEU A 192 -12.35 0.55 2.82
N LEU A 193 -11.77 -0.42 2.10
CA LEU A 193 -10.48 -1.02 2.46
C LEU A 193 -9.35 0.02 2.49
N ALA A 194 -9.28 0.88 1.47
CA ALA A 194 -8.28 1.95 1.39
C ALA A 194 -8.45 2.96 2.53
N VAL A 195 -9.69 3.36 2.84
CA VAL A 195 -9.95 4.28 3.95
C VAL A 195 -9.67 3.61 5.30
N LEU A 196 -10.03 2.35 5.48
CA LEU A 196 -9.72 1.61 6.70
C LEU A 196 -8.20 1.53 6.91
N GLY A 197 -7.45 1.21 5.87
CA GLY A 197 -5.98 1.21 5.91
C GLY A 197 -5.39 2.60 6.19
N PHE A 198 -5.98 3.65 5.61
CA PHE A 198 -5.55 5.03 5.83
C PHE A 198 -5.84 5.51 7.26
N VAL A 199 -7.05 5.26 7.78
CA VAL A 199 -7.43 5.58 9.16
C VAL A 199 -6.57 4.80 10.15
N PHE A 200 -6.32 3.51 9.88
CA PHE A 200 -5.40 2.70 10.67
C PHE A 200 -4.00 3.32 10.71
N ALA A 201 -3.44 3.68 9.55
CA ALA A 201 -2.12 4.32 9.48
C ALA A 201 -2.10 5.67 10.24
N LEU A 202 -3.13 6.50 10.09
CA LEU A 202 -3.25 7.76 10.82
C LEU A 202 -3.28 7.56 12.33
N VAL A 203 -4.12 6.64 12.82
CA VAL A 203 -4.25 6.35 14.25
C VAL A 203 -2.93 5.83 14.81
N VAL A 204 -2.32 4.84 14.14
CA VAL A 204 -1.03 4.26 14.53
C VAL A 204 0.05 5.35 14.59
N GLN A 205 0.19 6.15 13.54
CA GLN A 205 1.20 7.22 13.50
C GLN A 205 0.94 8.30 14.55
N SER A 206 -0.32 8.68 14.80
CA SER A 206 -0.67 9.67 15.82
C SER A 206 -0.36 9.16 17.23
N MET A 207 -0.71 7.90 17.52
CA MET A 207 -0.42 7.28 18.82
C MET A 207 1.08 7.16 19.06
N LEU A 208 1.82 6.66 18.07
CA LEU A 208 3.26 6.51 18.14
C LEU A 208 3.96 7.89 18.26
N GLY A 209 3.49 8.91 17.53
CA GLY A 209 4.02 10.27 17.61
C GLY A 209 3.77 10.92 18.96
N ALA A 210 2.57 10.73 19.53
CA ALA A 210 2.25 11.19 20.89
C ALA A 210 3.14 10.51 21.94
N MET A 211 3.37 9.20 21.83
CA MET A 211 4.31 8.48 22.69
C MET A 211 5.73 9.04 22.59
N ALA A 212 6.23 9.28 21.37
CA ALA A 212 7.57 9.84 21.16
C ALA A 212 7.71 11.25 21.76
N ALA A 213 6.65 12.07 21.68
CA ALA A 213 6.62 13.40 22.28
C ALA A 213 6.62 13.33 23.82
N LEU A 214 5.82 12.44 24.42
CA LEU A 214 5.74 12.27 25.89
C LEU A 214 7.04 11.75 26.50
N LEU A 215 7.79 10.92 25.76
CA LEU A 215 9.07 10.40 26.23
C LEU A 215 10.18 11.46 26.25
N GLY A 216 9.95 12.63 25.65
CA GLY A 216 10.88 13.77 25.66
C GLY A 216 11.61 14.01 24.33
N GLY A 217 11.16 13.39 23.24
CA GLY A 217 11.75 13.61 21.91
C GLY A 217 13.21 13.15 21.75
N GLN A 218 13.75 12.37 22.69
CA GLN A 218 15.10 11.84 22.61
C GLN A 218 15.23 10.97 21.36
N ILE A 219 16.43 10.97 20.79
CA ILE A 219 16.79 10.18 19.59
C ILE A 219 16.39 8.71 19.76
N ALA A 220 16.58 8.13 20.95
CA ALA A 220 16.19 6.75 21.25
C ALA A 220 14.67 6.51 21.09
N ALA A 221 13.82 7.46 21.48
CA ALA A 221 12.37 7.36 21.31
C ALA A 221 11.97 7.46 19.83
N GLN A 222 12.64 8.32 19.05
CA GLN A 222 12.41 8.46 17.61
C GLN A 222 12.87 7.24 16.81
N VAL A 223 13.98 6.63 17.20
CA VAL A 223 14.44 5.36 16.62
C VAL A 223 13.46 4.24 16.98
N GLY A 224 13.04 4.14 18.24
CA GLY A 224 12.00 3.19 18.66
C GLY A 224 10.70 3.35 17.87
N PHE A 225 10.26 4.60 17.68
CA PHE A 225 9.13 4.97 16.82
C PHE A 225 9.30 4.46 15.39
N ALA A 226 10.45 4.75 14.75
CA ALA A 226 10.71 4.35 13.37
C ALA A 226 10.67 2.82 13.22
N LEU A 227 11.28 2.09 14.14
CA LEU A 227 11.30 0.63 14.14
C LEU A 227 9.88 0.05 14.28
N VAL A 228 9.11 0.50 15.28
CA VAL A 228 7.73 0.00 15.49
C VAL A 228 6.82 0.36 14.32
N SER A 229 6.92 1.58 13.79
CA SER A 229 6.14 2.02 12.62
C SER A 229 6.44 1.16 11.39
N SER A 230 7.70 0.74 11.21
CA SER A 230 8.11 -0.07 10.06
C SER A 230 7.52 -1.47 10.12
N LEU A 231 7.43 -2.08 11.31
CA LEU A 231 6.78 -3.38 11.50
C LEU A 231 5.28 -3.32 11.18
N LEU A 232 4.62 -2.22 11.55
CA LEU A 232 3.20 -2.01 11.24
C LEU A 232 2.96 -1.68 9.76
N ALA A 233 3.96 -1.15 9.05
CA ALA A 233 3.89 -0.84 7.62
C ALA A 233 3.82 -2.09 6.72
N VAL A 234 3.97 -3.30 7.28
CA VAL A 234 3.72 -4.56 6.56
C VAL A 234 2.24 -4.77 6.23
N LEU A 235 1.33 -4.25 7.06
CA LEU A 235 -0.09 -4.55 6.93
C LEU A 235 -0.72 -4.02 5.64
N PRO A 236 -0.51 -2.75 5.22
CA PRO A 236 -1.13 -2.22 3.99
C PRO A 236 -0.83 -3.05 2.73
N PRO A 237 0.43 -3.38 2.36
CA PRO A 237 0.68 -4.18 1.17
C PRO A 237 0.10 -5.60 1.26
N ALA A 238 0.04 -6.18 2.44
CA ALA A 238 -0.58 -7.49 2.65
C ALA A 238 -2.10 -7.46 2.44
N LEU A 239 -2.77 -6.41 2.93
CA LEU A 239 -4.21 -6.18 2.69
C LEU A 239 -4.52 -5.98 1.21
N VAL A 240 -3.67 -5.24 0.49
CA VAL A 240 -3.80 -5.03 -0.95
C VAL A 240 -3.69 -6.35 -1.72
N ALA A 241 -2.67 -7.14 -1.40
CA ALA A 241 -2.38 -8.40 -2.08
C ALA A 241 -3.47 -9.46 -1.85
N SER A 242 -3.97 -9.58 -0.61
CA SER A 242 -5.09 -10.46 -0.27
C SER A 242 -6.40 -10.02 -0.95
N ALA A 243 -6.69 -8.72 -0.98
CA ALA A 243 -7.85 -8.19 -1.70
C ALA A 243 -7.74 -8.49 -3.21
N TYR A 244 -6.56 -8.33 -3.81
CA TYR A 244 -6.32 -8.73 -5.19
C TYR A 244 -6.63 -10.22 -5.41
N ARG A 245 -6.06 -11.11 -4.57
CA ARG A 245 -6.25 -12.56 -4.71
C ARG A 245 -7.72 -12.96 -4.61
N GLN A 246 -8.46 -12.36 -3.67
CA GLN A 246 -9.89 -12.63 -3.53
C GLN A 246 -10.68 -12.20 -4.77
N ILE A 247 -10.41 -11.00 -5.31
CA ILE A 247 -11.10 -10.49 -6.50
C ILE A 247 -10.80 -11.37 -7.72
N VAL A 248 -9.56 -11.83 -7.89
CA VAL A 248 -9.17 -12.76 -8.96
C VAL A 248 -9.99 -14.04 -8.86
N ILE A 249 -9.98 -14.70 -7.70
CA ILE A 249 -10.71 -15.96 -7.47
C ILE A 249 -12.21 -15.79 -7.78
N LEU A 250 -12.82 -14.70 -7.31
CA LEU A 250 -14.24 -14.44 -7.52
C LEU A 250 -14.61 -14.21 -8.99
N ARG A 251 -13.72 -13.61 -9.78
CA ARG A 251 -13.98 -13.33 -11.20
C ARG A 251 -13.68 -14.51 -12.08
N GLU A 252 -12.55 -15.16 -11.86
CA GLU A 252 -12.10 -16.26 -12.70
C GLU A 252 -12.94 -17.52 -12.42
N GLY A 253 -13.27 -17.80 -11.14
CA GLY A 253 -14.19 -18.87 -10.78
C GLY A 253 -15.65 -18.65 -11.20
N ALA A 254 -16.07 -17.40 -11.42
CA ALA A 254 -17.38 -17.12 -12.01
C ALA A 254 -17.36 -17.39 -13.53
N ARG A 255 -16.29 -16.98 -14.23
CA ARG A 255 -16.13 -17.20 -15.66
C ARG A 255 -16.04 -18.69 -16.00
N THR A 256 -15.31 -19.49 -15.22
CA THR A 256 -15.20 -20.93 -15.48
C THR A 256 -16.55 -21.62 -15.39
N ARG A 257 -17.37 -21.30 -14.37
CA ARG A 257 -18.74 -21.84 -14.24
C ARG A 257 -19.66 -21.45 -15.40
N GLU A 258 -19.59 -20.20 -15.84
CA GLU A 258 -20.36 -19.73 -17.01
C GLU A 258 -19.97 -20.50 -18.28
N LEU A 259 -18.69 -20.83 -18.46
CA LEU A 259 -18.24 -21.65 -19.59
C LEU A 259 -18.72 -23.11 -19.45
N GLU A 260 -18.64 -23.69 -18.24
CA GLU A 260 -19.15 -25.04 -17.97
C GLU A 260 -20.66 -25.15 -18.28
N GLU A 261 -21.45 -24.13 -17.95
CA GLU A 261 -22.90 -24.09 -18.25
C GLU A 261 -23.21 -23.96 -19.75
N ILE A 262 -22.35 -23.32 -20.53
CA ILE A 262 -22.53 -23.17 -21.99
C ILE A 262 -22.14 -24.45 -22.75
N PHE A 263 -21.21 -25.23 -22.20
CA PHE A 263 -20.70 -26.46 -22.81
C PHE A 263 -21.29 -27.75 -22.23
N ALA A 264 -22.20 -27.66 -21.26
CA ALA A 264 -23.00 -28.77 -20.71
C ALA A 264 -24.29 -28.98 -21.51
#